data_AF-A0A5Q4GF12-F1
#
_entry.id   AF-A0A5Q4GF12-F1
#
_cell.length_a   1.000
_cell.length_b   1.000
_cell.length_c   1.000
_cell.angle_alpha   90.00
_cell.angle_beta   90.00
_cell.angle_gamma   90.00
#
_symmetry.space_group_name_H-M   'P 1'
#
loop_
_entity.id
_entity.type
_entity.pdbx_description
1 polymer ?
#
loop_
_entity_poly.entity_id
_entity_poly.type
_entity_poly.pdbx_seq_one_letter_code
_entity_poly.pdbx_strand_id
1 'polypeptide(L)'
;REPDPHPRWVVVSAGTGGTAATLGRYMRMRCFAGCPTELCVVDPENSVFHESFRTGRRDLKLALGSRIEGIGRPRVEPSFVPTVIDRMISVPDAASMAAIRFLEGWLGRKCGGSTGTNLIGSVQLLSEMRRRGERGSVVTLLCDGGERYRDSYYNDDWLADQGLDIEPWLAALRAWADTGDWQPPAE
;
A
#
# COMPACT_ATOMS: atom_id res chain seq x y z
N ARG A 1 -21.88 1.74 -15.26
CA ARG A 1 -22.16 1.64 -13.80
C ARG A 1 -21.21 0.60 -13.25
N GLU A 2 -20.58 0.88 -12.11
CA GLU A 2 -19.67 -0.06 -11.43
C GLU A 2 -20.44 -1.35 -11.04
N PRO A 3 -20.00 -2.55 -11.47
CA PRO A 3 -20.66 -3.82 -11.15
C PRO A 3 -20.69 -4.12 -9.65
N ASP A 4 -19.66 -3.71 -8.93
CA ASP A 4 -19.49 -3.97 -7.49
C ASP A 4 -19.46 -2.64 -6.72
N PRO A 5 -20.65 -2.03 -6.43
CA PRO A 5 -20.75 -0.71 -5.81
C PRO A 5 -20.28 -0.68 -4.34
N HIS A 6 -20.14 -1.86 -3.73
CA HIS A 6 -19.55 -2.05 -2.42
C HIS A 6 -18.20 -2.76 -2.59
N PRO A 7 -17.07 -2.06 -2.43
CA PRO A 7 -15.78 -2.71 -2.57
C PRO A 7 -15.62 -3.80 -1.52
N ARG A 8 -14.98 -4.91 -1.91
CA ARG A 8 -14.58 -5.94 -0.95
C ARG A 8 -13.46 -5.41 -0.06
N TRP A 9 -12.51 -4.66 -0.64
CA TRP A 9 -11.40 -4.05 0.09
C TRP A 9 -11.25 -2.57 -0.21
N VAL A 10 -10.93 -1.81 0.84
CA VAL A 10 -10.31 -0.49 0.73
C VAL A 10 -8.87 -0.60 1.19
N VAL A 11 -7.93 -0.17 0.35
CA VAL A 11 -6.49 -0.27 0.60
C VAL A 11 -5.92 1.14 0.76
N VAL A 12 -5.27 1.43 1.89
CA VAL A 12 -4.64 2.73 2.14
C VAL A 12 -3.34 2.60 2.91
N SER A 13 -2.37 3.43 2.56
CA SER A 13 -1.09 3.53 3.25
C SER A 13 -1.18 4.42 4.49
N ALA A 14 -0.36 4.15 5.51
CA ALA A 14 -0.38 4.90 6.76
C ALA A 14 0.79 5.89 6.90
N GLY A 15 0.44 7.19 6.95
CA GLY A 15 1.33 8.28 7.36
C GLY A 15 1.19 8.63 8.82
N THR A 16 0.25 9.50 9.17
CA THR A 16 -0.15 9.68 10.58
C THR A 16 -1.10 8.58 11.05
N GLY A 17 -1.66 7.79 10.11
CA GLY A 17 -2.76 6.86 10.35
C GLY A 17 -4.15 7.51 10.27
N GLY A 18 -4.25 8.83 10.09
CA GLY A 18 -5.53 9.55 10.07
C GLY A 18 -6.50 9.12 8.95
N THR A 19 -5.99 8.82 7.75
CA THR A 19 -6.80 8.32 6.63
C THR A 19 -7.41 6.96 6.96
N ALA A 20 -6.60 6.01 7.41
CA ALA A 20 -7.05 4.69 7.82
C ALA A 20 -8.04 4.76 9.00
N ALA A 21 -7.75 5.58 10.00
CA ALA A 21 -8.63 5.77 11.14
C ALA A 21 -10.00 6.34 10.74
N THR A 22 -10.02 7.34 9.85
CA THR A 22 -11.27 7.97 9.36
C THR A 22 -12.08 6.99 8.53
N LEU A 23 -11.46 6.34 7.54
CA LEU A 23 -12.14 5.36 6.69
C LEU A 23 -12.63 4.17 7.51
N GLY A 24 -11.79 3.60 8.36
CA GLY A 24 -12.15 2.47 9.22
C GLY A 24 -13.30 2.81 10.16
N ARG A 25 -13.29 3.97 10.82
CA ARG A 25 -14.42 4.43 11.65
C ARG A 25 -15.69 4.63 10.82
N TYR A 26 -15.58 5.28 9.67
CA TYR A 26 -16.73 5.48 8.77
C TYR A 26 -17.33 4.16 8.34
N MET A 27 -16.49 3.20 7.94
CA MET A 27 -16.88 1.84 7.61
C MET A 27 -17.57 1.22 8.81
N ARG A 28 -16.98 1.15 10.01
CA ARG A 28 -17.66 0.56 11.18
C ARG A 28 -19.00 1.23 11.51
N MET A 29 -19.09 2.56 11.43
CA MET A 29 -20.35 3.30 11.66
C MET A 29 -21.43 3.01 10.62
N ARG A 30 -21.08 2.90 9.34
CA ARG A 30 -22.04 2.60 8.26
C ARG A 30 -22.31 1.11 8.08
N CYS A 31 -21.36 0.26 8.48
CA CYS A 31 -21.39 -1.19 8.32
C CYS A 31 -22.13 -1.91 9.45
N PHE A 32 -22.70 -1.21 10.45
CA PHE A 32 -23.69 -1.78 11.38
C PHE A 32 -24.91 -2.40 10.67
N ALA A 33 -25.04 -2.24 9.35
CA ALA A 33 -26.05 -2.84 8.49
C ALA A 33 -25.54 -3.96 7.54
N GLY A 34 -24.41 -4.62 7.83
CA GLY A 34 -23.98 -5.83 7.10
C GLY A 34 -23.19 -5.60 5.80
N CYS A 35 -22.45 -4.49 5.71
CA CYS A 35 -21.57 -4.24 4.56
C CYS A 35 -20.27 -5.06 4.68
N PRO A 36 -19.88 -5.84 3.65
CA PRO A 36 -18.74 -6.76 3.71
C PRO A 36 -17.38 -6.11 3.41
N THR A 37 -17.29 -4.77 3.34
CA THR A 37 -16.05 -4.07 3.02
C THR A 37 -15.04 -4.15 4.16
N GLU A 38 -13.83 -4.60 3.84
CA GLU A 38 -12.70 -4.72 4.76
C GLU A 38 -11.65 -3.62 4.49
N LEU A 39 -10.99 -3.14 5.55
CA LEU A 39 -9.91 -2.16 5.47
C LEU A 39 -8.55 -2.85 5.53
N CYS A 40 -7.77 -2.72 4.46
CA CYS A 40 -6.37 -3.10 4.45
C CYS A 40 -5.48 -1.86 4.56
N VAL A 41 -4.58 -1.85 5.54
CA VAL A 41 -3.52 -0.86 5.63
C VAL A 41 -2.23 -1.43 5.07
N VAL A 42 -1.60 -0.72 4.15
CA VAL A 42 -0.27 -1.06 3.65
C VAL A 42 0.77 -0.17 4.32
N ASP A 43 1.88 -0.75 4.74
CA ASP A 43 2.92 -0.07 5.50
C ASP A 43 4.25 -0.34 4.83
N PRO A 44 5.04 0.67 4.46
CA PRO A 44 6.33 0.40 3.87
C PRO A 44 7.28 -0.21 4.92
N GLU A 45 8.37 -0.81 4.48
CA GLU A 45 9.46 -1.23 5.36
C GLU A 45 10.01 -0.05 6.17
N ASN A 46 10.74 -0.35 7.25
CA ASN A 46 11.24 0.67 8.18
C ASN A 46 10.11 1.53 8.80
N SER A 47 8.96 0.92 9.06
CA SER A 47 7.89 1.50 9.87
C SER A 47 7.51 0.63 11.06
N VAL A 48 7.09 1.29 12.15
CA VAL A 48 6.61 0.60 13.35
C VAL A 48 5.13 0.24 13.30
N PHE A 49 4.35 0.68 12.32
CA PHE A 49 2.89 0.47 12.36
C PHE A 49 2.51 -0.99 12.16
N HIS A 50 3.17 -1.71 11.25
CA HIS A 50 2.93 -3.14 11.07
C HIS A 50 3.18 -3.94 12.37
N GLU A 51 4.29 -3.66 13.05
CA GLU A 51 4.61 -4.31 14.33
C GLU A 51 3.67 -3.86 15.46
N SER A 52 3.27 -2.58 15.47
CA SER A 52 2.29 -2.05 16.41
C SER A 52 0.92 -2.71 16.24
N PHE A 53 0.50 -2.96 15.00
CA PHE A 53 -0.73 -3.71 14.69
C PHE A 53 -0.65 -5.16 15.18
N ARG A 54 0.48 -5.84 14.94
CA ARG A 54 0.68 -7.24 15.33
C ARG A 54 0.76 -7.45 16.84
N THR A 55 1.40 -6.53 17.56
CA THR A 55 1.72 -6.70 18.99
C THR A 55 0.88 -5.87 19.94
N GLY A 56 0.18 -4.85 19.43
CA GLY A 56 -0.51 -3.84 20.23
C GLY A 56 0.43 -2.84 20.92
N ARG A 57 1.75 -2.97 20.75
CA ARG A 57 2.73 -2.07 21.38
C ARG A 57 2.67 -0.67 20.76
N ARG A 58 2.79 0.34 21.62
CA ARG A 58 2.80 1.77 21.23
C ARG A 58 4.12 2.48 21.50
N ASP A 59 5.04 1.83 22.20
CA ASP A 59 6.35 2.33 22.59
C ASP A 59 7.46 2.03 21.56
N LEU A 60 7.10 1.43 20.42
CA LEU A 60 8.01 1.06 19.35
C LEU A 60 8.69 2.28 18.72
N LYS A 61 10.00 2.14 18.46
CA LYS A 61 10.82 3.16 17.81
C LYS A 61 11.82 2.52 16.86
N LEU A 62 12.02 3.13 15.71
CA LEU A 62 13.11 2.84 14.78
C LEU A 62 14.06 4.03 14.70
N ALA A 63 15.31 3.76 14.34
CA ALA A 63 16.32 4.80 14.11
C ALA A 63 16.08 5.55 12.79
N LEU A 64 15.54 4.84 11.79
CA LEU A 64 15.25 5.35 10.45
C LEU A 64 13.79 5.09 10.10
N GLY A 65 13.21 5.95 9.28
CA GLY A 65 11.89 5.74 8.66
C GLY A 65 12.02 5.17 7.25
N SER A 66 10.89 4.80 6.66
CA SER A 66 10.81 4.43 5.23
C SER A 66 11.32 5.56 4.33
N ARG A 67 11.83 5.19 3.14
CA ARG A 67 12.14 6.15 2.08
C ARG A 67 10.91 6.62 1.32
N ILE A 68 9.76 5.97 1.51
CA ILE A 68 8.49 6.39 0.90
C ILE A 68 7.92 7.58 1.68
N GLU A 69 7.98 8.75 1.07
CA GLU A 69 7.60 10.00 1.68
C GLU A 69 6.11 10.04 2.04
N GLY A 70 5.83 10.64 3.19
CA GLY A 70 4.48 10.81 3.73
C GLY A 70 3.94 9.60 4.51
N ILE A 71 4.49 8.40 4.29
CA ILE A 71 4.08 7.15 4.95
C ILE A 71 5.24 6.47 5.66
N GLY A 72 4.95 5.46 6.49
CA GLY A 72 5.98 4.70 7.20
C GLY A 72 6.67 5.50 8.31
N ARG A 73 6.11 5.47 9.52
CA ARG A 73 6.65 6.22 10.66
C ARG A 73 7.64 5.40 11.49
N PRO A 74 8.71 6.02 12.02
CA PRO A 74 9.61 5.37 12.95
C PRO A 74 9.06 5.32 14.39
N ARG A 75 7.85 5.86 14.64
CA ARG A 75 7.16 5.85 15.94
C ARG A 75 5.65 5.71 15.75
N VAL A 76 4.97 5.16 16.75
CA VAL A 76 3.52 4.95 16.68
C VAL A 76 2.80 6.28 16.92
N GLU A 77 2.06 6.74 15.93
CA GLU A 77 1.32 8.00 15.97
C GLU A 77 0.01 7.85 16.78
N PRO A 78 -0.46 8.91 17.46
CA PRO A 78 -1.73 8.88 18.19
C PRO A 78 -2.93 8.57 17.29
N SER A 79 -2.89 9.03 16.03
CA SER A 79 -3.93 8.79 15.03
C SER A 79 -3.88 7.40 14.39
N PHE A 80 -2.88 6.57 14.71
CA PHE A 80 -2.88 5.17 14.33
C PHE A 80 -3.82 4.38 15.24
N VAL A 81 -4.90 3.85 14.64
CA VAL A 81 -5.98 3.12 15.32
C VAL A 81 -6.04 1.70 14.77
N PRO A 82 -5.28 0.73 15.34
CA PRO A 82 -5.24 -0.65 14.86
C PRO A 82 -6.60 -1.35 14.84
N THR A 83 -7.49 -0.99 15.77
CA THR A 83 -8.77 -1.68 16.00
C THR A 83 -9.78 -1.52 14.85
N VAL A 84 -9.55 -0.59 13.92
CA VAL A 84 -10.40 -0.43 12.73
C VAL A 84 -9.80 -1.07 11.47
N ILE A 85 -8.62 -1.68 11.57
CA ILE A 85 -7.89 -2.29 10.46
C ILE A 85 -8.20 -3.79 10.44
N ASP A 86 -8.68 -4.30 9.32
CA ASP A 86 -8.97 -5.72 9.13
C ASP A 86 -7.70 -6.50 8.77
N ARG A 87 -6.80 -5.87 7.99
CA ARG A 87 -5.53 -6.47 7.58
C ARG A 87 -4.44 -5.43 7.43
N MET A 88 -3.21 -5.81 7.76
CA MET A 88 -2.02 -5.02 7.45
C MET A 88 -1.06 -5.80 6.56
N ILE A 89 -0.42 -5.12 5.61
CA ILE A 89 0.58 -5.67 4.70
C ILE A 89 1.83 -4.80 4.78
N SER A 90 2.99 -5.41 5.01
CA SER A 90 4.28 -4.70 4.88
C SER A 90 4.76 -4.76 3.43
N VAL A 91 5.30 -3.65 2.92
CA VAL A 91 5.70 -3.49 1.52
C VAL A 91 7.13 -2.97 1.44
N PRO A 92 8.04 -3.64 0.73
CA PRO A 92 9.38 -3.11 0.51
C PRO A 92 9.38 -1.76 -0.23
N ASP A 93 10.35 -0.90 0.09
CA ASP A 93 10.48 0.42 -0.55
C ASP A 93 10.67 0.27 -2.08
N ALA A 94 11.50 -0.71 -2.49
CA ALA A 94 11.74 -1.03 -3.90
C ALA A 94 10.46 -1.45 -4.64
N ALA A 95 9.58 -2.23 -4.00
CA ALA A 95 8.30 -2.64 -4.57
C ALA A 95 7.38 -1.44 -4.81
N SER A 96 7.35 -0.49 -3.87
CA SER A 96 6.57 0.75 -4.00
C SER A 96 7.05 1.61 -5.17
N MET A 97 8.36 1.72 -5.36
CA MET A 97 8.96 2.50 -6.45
C MET A 97 8.79 1.81 -7.82
N ALA A 98 8.91 0.48 -7.87
CA ALA A 98 8.55 -0.29 -9.07
C ALA A 98 7.08 -0.09 -9.45
N ALA A 99 6.18 -0.10 -8.47
CA ALA A 99 4.75 0.04 -8.67
C ALA A 99 4.35 1.40 -9.28
N ILE A 100 4.97 2.51 -8.85
CA ILE A 100 4.66 3.82 -9.46
C ILE A 100 5.19 3.92 -10.90
N ARG A 101 6.31 3.29 -11.23
CA ARG A 101 6.85 3.26 -12.60
C ARG A 101 6.02 2.36 -13.51
N PHE A 102 5.56 1.23 -13.00
CA PHE A 102 4.57 0.40 -13.67
C PHE A 102 3.29 1.19 -13.93
N LEU A 103 2.75 1.86 -12.92
CA LEU A 103 1.49 2.60 -12.99
C LEU A 103 1.54 3.79 -13.96
N GLU A 104 2.69 4.47 -14.07
CA GLU A 104 2.89 5.56 -15.03
C GLU A 104 2.59 5.11 -16.47
N GLY A 105 3.03 3.91 -16.85
CA GLY A 105 2.78 3.35 -18.19
C GLY A 105 1.29 3.14 -18.50
N TRP A 106 0.46 2.93 -17.48
CA TRP A 106 -0.99 2.73 -17.63
C TRP A 106 -1.79 4.02 -17.52
N LEU A 107 -1.43 4.91 -16.60
CA LEU A 107 -2.17 6.15 -16.34
C LEU A 107 -1.72 7.32 -17.21
N GLY A 108 -0.54 7.24 -17.84
CA GLY A 108 0.06 8.35 -18.59
C GLY A 108 0.46 9.53 -17.71
N ARG A 109 0.60 9.33 -16.39
CA ARG A 109 1.02 10.35 -15.42
C ARG A 109 1.80 9.72 -14.28
N LYS A 110 2.67 10.52 -13.66
CA LYS A 110 3.46 10.11 -12.50
C LYS A 110 2.64 10.20 -11.21
N CYS A 111 2.81 9.24 -10.32
CA CYS A 111 2.24 9.23 -8.97
C CYS A 111 3.34 9.17 -7.90
N GLY A 112 3.04 9.60 -6.67
CA GLY A 112 3.97 9.50 -5.54
C GLY A 112 4.09 8.09 -4.97
N GLY A 113 5.21 7.82 -4.26
CA GLY A 113 5.57 6.47 -3.80
C GLY A 113 4.52 5.79 -2.92
N SER A 114 3.75 6.54 -2.13
CA SER A 114 2.65 6.00 -1.31
C SER A 114 1.53 5.37 -2.15
N THR A 115 1.32 5.88 -3.36
CA THR A 115 0.42 5.28 -4.37
C THR A 115 0.95 3.93 -4.84
N GLY A 116 2.28 3.80 -4.98
CA GLY A 116 2.91 2.53 -5.30
C GLY A 116 2.75 1.49 -4.19
N THR A 117 2.94 1.90 -2.93
CA THR A 117 2.71 1.05 -1.76
C THR A 117 1.26 0.53 -1.73
N ASN A 118 0.30 1.42 -1.98
CA ASN A 118 -1.12 1.11 -2.13
C ASN A 118 -1.38 0.09 -3.25
N LEU A 119 -0.73 0.27 -4.41
CA LEU A 119 -0.89 -0.62 -5.56
C LEU A 119 -0.35 -2.02 -5.25
N ILE A 120 0.82 -2.15 -4.61
CA ILE A 120 1.36 -3.47 -4.24
C ILE A 120 0.41 -4.24 -3.35
N GLY A 121 -0.12 -3.63 -2.28
CA GLY A 121 -1.09 -4.31 -1.42
C GLY A 121 -2.39 -4.65 -2.14
N SER A 122 -2.83 -3.79 -3.06
CA SER A 122 -4.03 -4.06 -3.88
C SER A 122 -3.82 -5.25 -4.81
N VAL A 123 -2.68 -5.32 -5.50
CA VAL A 123 -2.26 -6.43 -6.36
C VAL A 123 -2.23 -7.75 -5.58
N GLN A 124 -1.64 -7.73 -4.39
CA GLN A 124 -1.58 -8.89 -3.51
C GLN A 124 -2.98 -9.37 -3.11
N LEU A 125 -3.86 -8.47 -2.68
CA LEU A 125 -5.24 -8.81 -2.31
C LEU A 125 -6.03 -9.37 -3.49
N LEU A 126 -5.92 -8.74 -4.67
CA LEU A 126 -6.59 -9.19 -5.88
C LEU A 126 -6.16 -10.61 -6.28
N SER A 127 -4.87 -10.90 -6.23
CA SER A 127 -4.35 -12.23 -6.51
C SER A 127 -4.84 -13.27 -5.50
N GLU A 128 -4.83 -12.94 -4.20
CA GLU A 128 -5.34 -13.84 -3.17
C GLU A 128 -6.85 -14.09 -3.29
N MET A 129 -7.65 -13.06 -3.55
CA MET A 129 -9.08 -13.19 -3.83
C MET A 129 -9.31 -14.13 -5.01
N ARG A 130 -8.57 -13.94 -6.11
CA ARG A 130 -8.65 -14.80 -7.29
C ARG A 130 -8.33 -16.25 -6.95
N ARG A 131 -7.25 -16.51 -6.18
CA ARG A 131 -6.88 -17.87 -5.75
C ARG A 131 -7.96 -18.54 -4.89
N ARG A 132 -8.71 -17.75 -4.11
CA ARG A 132 -9.85 -18.22 -3.31
C ARG A 132 -11.18 -18.29 -4.09
N GLY A 133 -11.21 -17.89 -5.35
CA GLY A 133 -12.44 -17.81 -6.15
C GLY A 133 -13.39 -16.69 -5.71
N GLU A 134 -12.90 -15.69 -4.98
CA GLU A 134 -13.67 -14.53 -4.52
C GLU A 134 -13.82 -13.49 -5.63
N ARG A 135 -14.95 -12.78 -5.62
CA ARG A 135 -15.26 -11.68 -6.54
C ARG A 135 -15.54 -10.41 -5.75
N GLY A 136 -15.30 -9.26 -6.38
CA GLY A 136 -15.57 -7.94 -5.83
C GLY A 136 -14.50 -6.94 -6.27
N SER A 137 -14.74 -5.67 -5.98
CA SER A 137 -13.80 -4.58 -6.31
C SER A 137 -12.84 -4.26 -5.15
N VAL A 138 -11.65 -3.80 -5.52
CA VAL A 138 -10.66 -3.26 -4.59
C VAL A 138 -10.48 -1.78 -4.91
N VAL A 139 -10.61 -0.93 -3.90
CA VAL A 139 -10.47 0.52 -4.05
C VAL A 139 -9.23 0.98 -3.31
N THR A 140 -8.47 1.88 -3.92
CA THR A 140 -7.32 2.52 -3.29
C THR A 140 -7.23 4.01 -3.65
N LEU A 141 -6.28 4.71 -3.05
CA LEU A 141 -6.06 6.14 -3.21
C LEU A 141 -4.78 6.40 -4.01
N LEU A 142 -4.89 7.30 -4.99
CA LEU A 142 -3.74 7.96 -5.60
C LEU A 142 -3.48 9.21 -4.77
N CYS A 143 -2.41 9.21 -3.98
CA CYS A 143 -2.23 10.16 -2.89
C CYS A 143 -1.76 11.54 -3.37
N ASP A 144 -0.74 11.57 -4.24
CA ASP A 144 -0.20 12.79 -4.81
C ASP A 144 0.52 12.56 -6.16
N GLY A 145 0.84 13.67 -6.83
CA GLY A 145 1.50 13.68 -8.13
C GLY A 145 2.98 13.34 -8.02
N GLY A 146 3.47 12.57 -9.00
CA GLY A 146 4.83 12.07 -9.00
C GLY A 146 5.90 13.09 -9.41
N GLU A 147 5.50 14.29 -9.83
CA GLU A 147 6.39 15.34 -10.31
C GLU A 147 7.41 15.79 -9.26
N ARG A 148 7.06 15.67 -7.97
CA ARG A 148 7.92 15.99 -6.83
C ARG A 148 9.08 15.01 -6.65
N TYR A 149 8.97 13.81 -7.20
CA TYR A 149 9.89 12.69 -6.99
C TYR A 149 10.74 12.40 -8.24
N ARG A 150 10.83 13.36 -9.17
CA ARG A 150 11.59 13.20 -10.41
C ARG A 150 13.06 12.90 -10.13
N ASP A 151 13.63 13.57 -9.14
CA ASP A 151 15.05 13.46 -8.80
C ASP A 151 15.31 12.33 -7.79
N SER A 152 14.27 11.59 -7.36
CA SER A 152 14.36 10.44 -6.45
C SER A 152 13.76 9.17 -7.05
N TYR A 153 12.48 8.86 -6.80
CA TYR A 153 11.87 7.56 -7.15
C TYR A 153 11.86 7.27 -8.66
N TYR A 154 11.86 8.33 -9.48
CA TYR A 154 11.93 8.24 -10.94
C TYR A 154 13.35 8.43 -11.50
N ASN A 155 14.37 8.51 -10.64
CA ASN A 155 15.77 8.63 -11.02
C ASN A 155 16.52 7.32 -10.71
N ASP A 156 17.07 6.67 -11.73
CA ASP A 156 17.80 5.41 -11.59
C ASP A 156 19.11 5.57 -10.82
N ASP A 157 19.80 6.71 -10.98
CA ASP A 157 21.03 6.99 -10.24
C ASP A 157 20.73 7.11 -8.74
N TRP A 158 19.62 7.76 -8.39
CA TRP A 158 19.19 7.86 -7.00
C TRP A 158 18.83 6.48 -6.42
N LEU A 159 18.14 5.62 -7.18
CA LEU A 159 17.84 4.25 -6.74
C LEU A 159 19.12 3.45 -6.48
N ALA A 160 20.09 3.54 -7.39
CA ALA A 160 21.39 2.89 -7.25
C ALA A 160 22.16 3.40 -6.01
N ASP A 161 22.17 4.71 -5.78
CA ASP A 161 22.78 5.33 -4.58
C ASP A 161 22.10 4.88 -3.27
N GLN A 162 20.80 4.57 -3.33
CA GLN A 162 20.05 4.00 -2.19
C GLN A 162 20.22 2.48 -2.05
N GLY A 163 20.91 1.81 -2.99
CA GLY A 163 21.05 0.36 -3.02
C GLY A 163 19.75 -0.38 -3.34
N LEU A 164 18.84 0.26 -4.09
CA LEU A 164 17.52 -0.28 -4.42
C LEU A 164 17.51 -0.83 -5.85
N ASP A 165 17.24 -2.14 -5.98
CA ASP A 165 16.91 -2.76 -7.27
C ASP A 165 15.39 -2.96 -7.38
N ILE A 166 14.79 -2.27 -8.35
CA ILE A 166 13.34 -2.30 -8.60
C ILE A 166 12.96 -3.24 -9.74
N GLU A 167 13.91 -3.73 -10.55
CA GLU A 167 13.60 -4.48 -11.77
C GLU A 167 12.89 -5.81 -11.48
N PRO A 168 13.28 -6.61 -10.46
CA PRO A 168 12.55 -7.84 -10.12
C PRO A 168 11.08 -7.57 -9.79
N TRP A 169 10.80 -6.48 -9.07
CA TRP A 169 9.44 -6.07 -8.71
C TRP A 169 8.65 -5.59 -9.93
N LEU A 170 9.30 -4.86 -10.84
CA LEU A 170 8.68 -4.40 -12.08
C LEU A 170 8.34 -5.56 -13.01
N ALA A 171 9.22 -6.57 -13.11
CA ALA A 171 8.96 -7.79 -13.84
C ALA A 171 7.76 -8.57 -13.25
N ALA A 172 7.69 -8.70 -11.92
CA ALA A 172 6.57 -9.34 -11.23
C ALA A 172 5.24 -8.60 -11.49
N LEU A 173 5.24 -7.26 -11.48
CA LEU A 173 4.04 -6.45 -11.78
C LEU A 173 3.56 -6.62 -13.21
N ARG A 174 4.49 -6.65 -14.18
CA ARG A 174 4.17 -6.93 -15.59
C ARG A 174 3.56 -8.32 -15.75
N ALA A 175 4.18 -9.34 -15.15
CA ALA A 175 3.67 -10.71 -15.18
C ALA A 175 2.28 -10.82 -14.51
N TRP A 176 2.05 -10.10 -13.41
CA TRP A 176 0.74 -10.02 -12.78
C TRP A 176 -0.31 -9.33 -13.67
N ALA A 177 0.06 -8.29 -14.41
CA ALA A 177 -0.88 -7.62 -15.32
C ALA A 177 -1.41 -8.58 -16.40
N ASP A 178 -0.58 -9.50 -16.86
CA ASP A 178 -0.94 -10.50 -17.88
C ASP A 178 -1.70 -11.70 -17.29
N THR A 179 -1.27 -12.17 -16.12
CA THR A 179 -1.74 -13.45 -15.56
C THR A 179 -2.80 -13.28 -14.47
N GLY A 180 -2.79 -12.15 -13.76
CA GLY A 180 -3.51 -11.88 -12.52
C GLY A 180 -3.06 -12.70 -11.31
N ASP A 181 -1.93 -13.42 -11.39
CA ASP A 181 -1.31 -14.10 -10.26
C ASP A 181 -0.09 -13.32 -9.78
N TRP A 182 -0.08 -12.91 -8.51
CA TRP A 182 0.99 -12.13 -7.92
C TRP A 182 2.02 -13.07 -7.30
N GLN A 183 3.24 -13.00 -7.83
CA GLN A 183 4.42 -13.72 -7.34
C GLN A 183 5.53 -12.70 -7.09
N PRO A 184 5.66 -12.19 -5.85
CA PRO A 184 6.71 -11.24 -5.53
C PRO A 184 8.10 -11.90 -5.64
N PRO A 185 9.16 -11.12 -5.93
CA PRO A 185 10.53 -11.61 -5.87
C PRO A 185 10.86 -12.20 -4.50
N ALA A 186 11.81 -13.14 -4.47
CA ALA A 186 12.38 -13.63 -3.21
C ALA A 186 13.20 -12.51 -2.55
N GLU A 187 13.06 -12.37 -1.22
CA GLU A 187 13.87 -11.48 -0.37
C GLU A 187 15.26 -12.06 -0.08
#